data_AF-A0A6C0M174-F1
#
_entry.id   AF-A0A6C0M174-F1
#
_cell.length_a   1.000
_cell.length_b   1.000
_cell.length_c   1.000
_cell.angle_alpha   90.00
_cell.angle_beta   90.00
_cell.angle_gamma   90.00
#
_symmetry.space_group_name_H-M   'P 1'
#
loop_
_entity.id
_entity.type
_entity.pdbx_description
1 polymer ?
#
loop_
_entity_poly.entity_id
_entity_poly.type
_entity_poly.pdbx_seq_one_letter_code
_entity_poly.pdbx_strand_id
1 'polypeptide(L)'
;MSSLVTEEIAKRDIAIRDYNFIKHTLNVIIDNNIEIILLVGSGGNGKTHLIKEMNEKLIENNYEILHECPLDLDIFQGFEQLQKAYKKKIIMTCIVNPYTYYTNHSVIKPNNMIVLDMEHIKF
;
A
#
# COMPACT_ATOMS: atom_id res chain seq x y z
N MET A 1 -6.02 20.55 31.77
CA MET A 1 -6.21 19.30 30.99
C MET A 1 -7.06 19.57 29.73
N SER A 2 -6.74 20.56 28.88
CA SER A 2 -7.71 21.01 27.86
C SER A 2 -7.18 21.29 26.45
N SER A 3 -5.88 21.22 26.16
CA SER A 3 -5.35 21.39 24.79
C SER A 3 -4.86 20.06 24.19
N LEU A 4 -4.09 19.29 24.99
CA LEU A 4 -3.51 18.01 24.57
C LEU A 4 -4.58 16.98 24.18
N VAL A 5 -5.67 16.89 24.95
CA VAL A 5 -6.78 15.95 24.67
C VAL A 5 -7.48 16.33 23.35
N THR A 6 -7.67 17.63 23.08
CA THR A 6 -8.30 18.12 21.85
C THR A 6 -7.41 17.88 20.62
N GLU A 7 -6.10 18.06 20.75
CA GLU A 7 -5.15 17.76 19.68
C GLU A 7 -5.07 16.26 19.36
N GLU A 8 -5.12 15.39 20.37
CA GLU A 8 -5.14 13.93 20.17
C GLU A 8 -6.41 13.46 19.47
N ILE A 9 -7.58 14.00 19.83
CA ILE A 9 -8.84 13.70 19.16
C ILE A 9 -8.78 14.14 17.69
N ALA A 10 -8.31 15.35 17.42
CA ALA A 10 -8.20 15.86 16.05
C ALA A 10 -7.24 15.03 15.18
N LYS A 11 -6.10 14.58 15.73
CA LYS A 11 -5.16 13.70 15.03
C LYS A 11 -5.79 12.35 14.67
N ARG A 12 -6.57 11.76 15.59
CA ARG A 12 -7.30 10.52 15.32
C ARG A 12 -8.36 10.69 14.23
N ASP A 13 -9.13 11.79 14.26
CA ASP A 13 -10.14 12.07 13.24
C ASP A 13 -9.53 12.27 11.84
N ILE A 14 -8.32 12.81 11.75
CA ILE A 14 -7.57 12.90 10.49
C ILE A 14 -7.14 11.50 10.04
N ALA A 15 -6.51 10.72 10.92
CA ALA A 15 -6.06 9.36 10.59
C ALA A 15 -7.21 8.45 10.10
N ILE A 16 -8.39 8.55 10.71
CA ILE A 16 -9.59 7.81 10.28
C ILE A 16 -10.04 8.25 8.87
N ARG A 17 -10.03 9.56 8.60
CA ARG A 17 -10.42 10.10 7.28
C ARG A 17 -9.45 9.65 6.20
N ASP A 18 -8.15 9.76 6.46
CA ASP A 18 -7.11 9.34 5.52
C ASP A 18 -7.18 7.82 5.26
N TYR A 19 -7.42 7.02 6.30
CA TYR A 19 -7.64 5.58 6.15
C TYR A 19 -8.85 5.24 5.28
N ASN A 20 -9.99 5.90 5.52
CA ASN A 20 -11.19 5.68 4.71
C ASN A 20 -10.99 6.12 3.25
N PHE A 21 -10.22 7.18 3.03
CA PHE A 21 -9.83 7.59 1.68
C PHE A 21 -8.96 6.54 0.99
N ILE A 22 -7.95 5.99 1.68
CA ILE A 22 -7.13 4.90 1.13
C ILE A 22 -7.97 3.65 0.86
N LYS A 23 -8.90 3.29 1.74
CA LYS A 23 -9.82 2.17 1.54
C LYS A 23 -10.72 2.35 0.33
N HIS A 24 -11.26 3.55 0.13
CA HIS A 24 -12.03 3.89 -1.07
C HIS A 24 -11.16 3.82 -2.32
N THR A 25 -9.95 4.37 -2.27
CA THR A 25 -9.00 4.34 -3.38
C THR A 25 -8.64 2.90 -3.76
N LEU A 26 -8.37 2.03 -2.78
CA LEU A 26 -8.10 0.62 -3.00
C LEU A 26 -9.27 -0.10 -3.69
N ASN A 27 -10.51 0.20 -3.30
CA ASN A 27 -11.70 -0.31 -3.99
C ASN A 27 -11.67 0.04 -5.49
N VAL A 28 -11.47 1.32 -5.81
CA VAL A 28 -11.42 1.81 -7.19
C VAL A 28 -10.29 1.15 -7.97
N ILE A 29 -9.11 0.99 -7.36
CA ILE A 29 -7.96 0.34 -7.99
C ILE A 29 -8.27 -1.12 -8.34
N ILE A 30 -8.91 -1.84 -7.42
CA ILE A 30 -9.32 -3.23 -7.64
C ILE A 30 -10.33 -3.31 -8.79
N ASP A 31 -11.33 -2.44 -8.81
CA ASP A 31 -12.36 -2.38 -9.86
C ASP A 31 -11.77 -2.01 -11.22
N ASN A 32 -10.69 -1.23 -11.25
CA ASN A 32 -9.93 -0.88 -12.46
C ASN A 32 -8.87 -1.93 -12.84
N ASN A 33 -8.89 -3.11 -12.22
CA ASN A 33 -8.11 -4.27 -12.63
C ASN A 33 -6.58 -4.06 -12.64
N ILE A 34 -6.06 -3.24 -11.71
CA ILE A 34 -4.63 -2.99 -11.57
C ILE A 34 -3.90 -4.27 -11.13
N GLU A 35 -2.77 -4.60 -11.74
CA GLU A 35 -2.13 -5.90 -11.49
C GLU A 35 -1.33 -5.93 -10.20
N ILE A 36 -0.63 -4.84 -9.86
CA ILE A 36 0.26 -4.79 -8.71
C ILE A 36 -0.10 -3.61 -7.81
N ILE A 37 -0.41 -3.90 -6.55
CA ILE A 37 -0.75 -2.90 -5.54
C ILE A 37 0.25 -3.00 -4.39
N LEU A 38 0.92 -1.90 -4.09
CA LEU A 38 1.83 -1.80 -2.96
C LEU A 38 1.19 -0.94 -1.87
N LEU A 39 0.96 -1.50 -0.68
CA LEU A 39 0.57 -0.77 0.52
C LEU A 39 1.83 -0.44 1.31
N VAL A 40 2.19 0.83 1.40
CA VAL A 40 3.46 1.28 1.98
C VAL A 40 3.25 1.93 3.34
N GLY A 41 4.16 1.66 4.27
CA GLY A 41 4.38 2.50 5.45
C GLY A 41 5.04 1.74 6.59
N SER A 42 5.56 2.46 7.56
CA SER A 42 6.04 1.93 8.83
C SER A 42 4.90 1.26 9.61
N GLY A 43 5.22 0.41 10.59
CA GLY A 43 4.21 -0.37 11.32
C GLY A 43 3.11 0.50 11.96
N GLY A 44 1.92 -0.07 12.18
CA GLY A 44 0.82 0.64 12.86
C GLY A 44 -0.14 1.40 11.95
N ASN A 45 0.12 1.49 10.64
CA ASN A 45 -0.69 2.31 9.73
C ASN A 45 -1.94 1.61 9.17
N GLY A 46 -2.40 0.53 9.78
CA GLY A 46 -3.63 -0.17 9.37
C GLY A 46 -3.55 -1.01 8.09
N LYS A 47 -2.38 -1.19 7.45
CA LYS A 47 -2.23 -2.00 6.21
C LYS A 47 -2.82 -3.41 6.31
N THR A 48 -2.41 -4.16 7.35
CA THR A 48 -2.91 -5.52 7.60
C THR A 48 -4.41 -5.53 7.90
N HIS A 49 -4.92 -4.47 8.55
CA HIS A 49 -6.35 -4.32 8.80
C HIS A 49 -7.11 -4.07 7.50
N LEU A 50 -6.60 -3.18 6.65
CA LEU A 50 -7.19 -2.88 5.34
C LEU A 50 -7.26 -4.12 4.44
N ILE A 51 -6.19 -4.92 4.38
CA ILE A 51 -6.21 -6.19 3.63
C ILE A 51 -7.31 -7.12 4.15
N LYS A 52 -7.47 -7.23 5.48
CA LYS A 52 -8.53 -8.06 6.08
C LYS A 52 -9.92 -7.55 5.72
N GLU A 53 -10.16 -6.24 5.79
CA GLU A 53 -11.43 -5.65 5.40
C GLU A 53 -11.76 -5.84 3.91
N MET A 54 -10.73 -5.89 3.06
CA MET A 54 -10.85 -6.01 1.61
C MET A 54 -10.73 -7.43 1.09
N ASN A 55 -10.61 -8.42 1.98
CA ASN A 55 -10.22 -9.79 1.64
C ASN A 55 -11.16 -10.44 0.63
N GLU A 56 -12.47 -10.35 0.83
CA GLU A 56 -13.47 -10.91 -0.09
C GLU A 56 -13.30 -10.35 -1.50
N LYS A 57 -13.23 -9.02 -1.62
CA LYS A 57 -13.07 -8.34 -2.91
C LYS A 57 -11.74 -8.67 -3.59
N LEU A 58 -10.66 -8.81 -2.82
CA LEU A 58 -9.35 -9.22 -3.33
C LEU A 58 -9.40 -10.64 -3.90
N ILE A 59 -10.06 -11.57 -3.21
CA ILE A 59 -10.26 -12.95 -3.66
C ILE A 59 -11.11 -12.99 -4.93
N GLU A 60 -12.25 -12.30 -4.96
CA GLU A 60 -13.12 -12.22 -6.13
C GLU A 60 -12.42 -11.68 -7.38
N ASN A 61 -11.43 -10.81 -7.18
CA ASN A 61 -10.65 -10.19 -8.26
C ASN A 61 -9.32 -10.90 -8.55
N ASN A 62 -9.09 -12.08 -7.96
CA ASN A 62 -7.91 -12.95 -8.15
C ASN A 62 -6.59 -12.30 -7.73
N TYR A 63 -6.58 -11.53 -6.65
CA TYR A 63 -5.34 -11.04 -6.04
C TYR A 63 -4.74 -12.08 -5.10
N GLU A 64 -3.43 -12.29 -5.25
CA GLU A 64 -2.61 -12.95 -4.25
C GLU A 64 -2.13 -11.92 -3.21
N ILE A 65 -2.22 -12.26 -1.93
CA ILE A 65 -1.88 -11.37 -0.82
C ILE A 65 -0.47 -11.73 -0.32
N LEU A 66 0.45 -10.78 -0.36
CA LEU A 66 1.83 -10.94 0.11
C LEU A 66 2.07 -10.02 1.30
N HIS A 67 2.25 -10.60 2.48
CA HIS A 67 2.33 -9.83 3.73
C HIS A 67 3.66 -9.10 3.95
N GLU A 68 4.69 -9.42 3.17
CA GLU A 68 5.97 -8.73 3.24
C GLU A 68 6.56 -8.62 1.84
N CYS A 69 7.05 -7.43 1.52
CA CYS A 69 7.89 -7.21 0.35
C CYS A 69 9.23 -7.93 0.59
N PRO A 70 9.63 -8.88 -0.27
CA PRO A 70 10.92 -9.53 -0.12
C PRO A 70 12.02 -8.46 -0.19
N LEU A 71 12.82 -8.36 0.87
CA LEU A 71 13.89 -7.38 1.02
C LEU A 71 14.96 -7.52 -0.09
N ASP A 72 15.06 -8.71 -0.70
CA ASP A 72 15.94 -9.00 -1.84
C ASP A 72 15.46 -8.40 -3.18
N LEU A 73 14.38 -7.60 -3.19
CA LEU A 73 14.07 -6.67 -4.28
C LEU A 73 15.07 -5.49 -4.33
N ASP A 74 16.32 -5.76 -3.98
CA ASP A 74 17.41 -4.80 -3.97
C ASP A 74 17.68 -4.31 -5.41
N ILE A 75 17.30 -3.05 -5.59
CA ILE A 75 18.10 -1.99 -6.20
C ILE A 75 18.13 -1.88 -7.74
N PHE A 76 17.91 -2.90 -8.57
CA PHE A 76 17.91 -2.65 -10.04
C PHE A 76 17.04 -3.58 -10.90
N GLN A 77 16.75 -4.79 -10.42
CA GLN A 77 16.02 -5.80 -11.21
C GLN A 77 14.68 -6.21 -10.58
N GLY A 78 14.40 -5.75 -9.36
CA GLY A 78 13.33 -6.27 -8.54
C GLY A 78 11.94 -6.13 -9.15
N PHE A 79 11.58 -4.97 -9.72
CA PHE A 79 10.20 -4.73 -10.19
C PHE A 79 9.84 -5.42 -11.49
N GLU A 80 10.76 -5.43 -12.46
CA GLU A 80 10.57 -6.26 -13.66
C GLU A 80 10.56 -7.74 -13.30
N GLN A 81 11.42 -8.17 -12.38
CA GLN A 81 11.40 -9.54 -11.89
C GLN A 81 10.11 -9.84 -11.13
N LEU A 82 9.54 -8.89 -10.39
CA LEU A 82 8.24 -9.01 -9.72
C LEU A 82 7.15 -9.24 -10.77
N GLN A 83 7.12 -8.42 -11.83
CA GLN A 83 6.18 -8.59 -12.94
C GLN A 83 6.39 -9.93 -13.68
N LYS A 84 7.64 -10.34 -13.89
CA LYS A 84 7.98 -11.60 -14.58
C LYS A 84 7.70 -12.83 -13.71
N ALA A 85 7.92 -12.73 -12.40
CA ALA A 85 7.75 -13.81 -11.42
C ALA A 85 6.29 -14.02 -11.09
N TYR A 86 5.54 -12.94 -10.90
CA TYR A 86 4.12 -12.99 -10.57
C TYR A 86 3.28 -12.79 -11.82
N LYS A 87 2.86 -13.91 -12.43
CA LYS A 87 1.87 -13.93 -13.51
C LYS A 87 0.43 -13.68 -13.03
N LYS A 88 0.27 -13.32 -11.77
CA LYS A 88 -1.01 -13.10 -11.09
C LYS A 88 -1.06 -11.66 -10.57
N LYS A 89 -2.25 -11.16 -10.31
CA LYS A 89 -2.39 -9.90 -9.59
C LYS A 89 -1.94 -10.09 -8.15
N ILE A 90 -1.24 -9.11 -7.62
CA ILE A 90 -0.71 -9.16 -6.27
C ILE A 90 -1.01 -7.86 -5.53
N ILE A 91 -1.33 -8.00 -4.25
CA ILE A 91 -1.30 -6.91 -3.29
C ILE A 91 -0.26 -7.22 -2.24
N MET A 92 0.62 -6.27 -1.96
CA MET A 92 1.69 -6.49 -1.00
C MET A 92 1.90 -5.35 -0.04
N THR A 93 2.34 -5.68 1.17
CA THR A 93 2.72 -4.71 2.18
C THR A 93 4.23 -4.48 2.19
N CYS A 94 4.61 -3.21 2.07
CA CYS A 94 5.99 -2.75 2.06
C CYS A 94 6.19 -1.80 3.25
N ILE A 95 7.34 -1.89 3.92
CA ILE A 95 7.68 -0.93 4.99
C ILE A 95 8.05 0.43 4.37
N VAL A 96 8.75 0.41 3.25
CA VAL A 96 9.29 1.59 2.56
C VAL A 96 8.72 1.66 1.16
N ASN A 97 8.54 2.88 0.65
CA ASN A 97 8.15 3.08 -0.74
C ASN A 97 9.33 2.67 -1.63
N PRO A 98 9.21 1.64 -2.47
CA PRO A 98 10.34 1.25 -3.30
C PRO A 98 10.77 2.35 -4.27
N TYR A 99 9.87 3.28 -4.65
CA TYR A 99 10.19 4.40 -5.54
C TYR A 99 11.04 5.50 -4.92
N THR A 100 11.17 5.58 -3.59
CA THR A 100 12.07 6.59 -2.99
C THR A 100 13.54 6.30 -3.30
N TYR A 101 13.91 5.05 -3.62
CA TYR A 101 15.25 4.70 -4.07
C TYR A 101 15.46 5.00 -5.56
N TYR A 102 14.39 5.04 -6.35
CA TYR A 102 14.44 5.15 -7.81
C TYR A 102 14.33 6.57 -8.37
N THR A 103 13.91 7.55 -7.57
CA THR A 103 13.92 8.97 -7.96
C THR A 103 15.31 9.47 -8.36
N ASN A 104 16.38 8.82 -7.87
CA ASN A 104 17.75 9.11 -8.26
C ASN A 104 18.26 8.27 -9.46
N HIS A 105 17.49 7.29 -9.96
CA HIS A 105 17.96 6.28 -10.94
C HIS A 105 17.10 6.19 -12.20
N SER A 106 16.18 7.14 -12.43
CA SER A 106 15.35 7.22 -13.66
C SER A 106 14.52 5.97 -13.96
N VAL A 107 14.08 5.22 -12.93
CA VAL A 107 13.21 4.06 -13.15
C VAL A 107 11.78 4.52 -13.39
N ILE A 108 11.20 4.08 -14.51
CA ILE A 108 9.82 4.37 -14.88
C ILE A 108 8.90 3.43 -14.09
N LYS A 109 7.96 4.01 -13.36
CA LYS A 109 6.88 3.26 -12.72
C LYS A 109 5.99 2.60 -13.79
N PRO A 110 5.77 1.28 -13.74
CA PRO A 110 4.87 0.61 -14.67
C PRO A 110 3.42 1.09 -14.53
N ASN A 111 2.69 1.16 -15.65
CA ASN A 111 1.29 1.63 -15.68
C ASN A 111 0.31 0.68 -14.97
N ASN A 112 0.65 -0.60 -14.84
CA ASN A 112 -0.12 -1.64 -14.16
C ASN A 112 0.20 -1.76 -12.66
N MET A 113 0.95 -0.80 -12.10
CA MET A 113 1.34 -0.78 -10.70
C MET A 113 0.87 0.48 -9.99
N ILE A 114 0.32 0.34 -8.79
CA ILE A 114 -0.02 1.48 -7.92
C ILE A 114 0.61 1.31 -6.54
N VAL A 115 1.02 2.44 -5.97
CA VAL A 115 1.51 2.53 -4.60
C VAL A 115 0.51 3.37 -3.82
N LEU A 116 0.00 2.80 -2.73
CA LEU A 116 -0.80 3.47 -1.73
C LEU A 116 0.08 3.72 -0.52
N ASP A 117 0.53 4.95 -0.38
CA ASP A 117 1.31 5.39 0.77
C ASP A 117 0.38 5.61 1.97
N MET A 118 0.63 4.87 3.05
CA MET A 118 -0.09 4.96 4.32
C MET A 118 0.83 5.46 5.45
N GLU A 119 2.05 5.94 5.18
CA GLU A 119 3.02 6.40 6.21
C GLU A 119 2.45 7.47 7.15
N HIS A 120 1.59 8.32 6.62
CA HIS A 120 0.98 9.43 7.33
C HIS A 120 -0.18 9.02 8.25
N ILE A 121 -0.70 7.80 8.12
CA ILE A 121 -1.82 7.29 8.91
C ILE A 121 -1.28 6.62 10.16
N LYS A 122 -1.57 7.16 11.35
CA LYS A 122 -1.17 6.56 12.64
C LYS A 122 -2.37 6.38 13.55
N PHE A 123 -2.56 5.16 14.03
CA PHE A 123 -3.62 4.77 14.96
C PHE A 123 -3.10 4.62 16.38
#